data_AF-A0AAE3YE67-F1
#
_entry.id   AF-A0AAE3YE67-F1
#
_cell.length_a   1.000
_cell.length_b   1.000
_cell.length_c   1.000
_cell.angle_alpha   90.00
_cell.angle_beta   90.00
_cell.angle_gamma   90.00
#
_symmetry.space_group_name_H-M   'P 1'
#
loop_
_entity.id
_entity.type
_entity.pdbx_description
1 polymer ?
#
loop_
_entity_poly.entity_id
_entity_poly.type
_entity_poly.pdbx_seq_one_letter_code
_entity_poly.pdbx_strand_id
1 'polypeptide(L)'
;MKSFFLQISFFLLSSFTFAQVGINTPNPDQSAVLDVYSQDKGMLIPRLSTAKRDAISNPANSLLIYDTDKKCLSQNIGTPSNPDWLCISSNAVKMFYMPSVSFDTSATATGRTKDLYTLYKTQFGSPKAKSTSAPASIPFFPSSKDLYYYVTDADPNVFSNITISDDGVMKYDVKAAATDCSFINIVFVVK
;
A
#
# COMPACT_ATOMS: atom_id res chain seq x y z
N MET A 1 40.39 49.76 -22.76
CA MET A 1 39.30 48.87 -23.23
C MET A 1 39.54 47.37 -22.97
N LYS A 2 40.79 46.86 -23.02
CA LYS A 2 41.08 45.43 -22.76
C LYS A 2 40.80 44.96 -21.32
N SER A 3 41.03 45.80 -20.30
CA SER A 3 40.75 45.41 -18.89
C SER A 3 39.25 45.41 -18.54
N PHE A 4 38.45 46.25 -19.21
CA PHE A 4 37.00 46.35 -18.97
C PHE A 4 36.24 45.12 -19.49
N PHE A 5 36.68 44.56 -20.63
CA PHE A 5 36.15 43.30 -21.15
C PHE A 5 36.48 42.09 -20.24
N LEU A 6 37.66 42.09 -19.61
CA LEU A 6 38.08 41.02 -18.70
C LEU A 6 37.23 41.02 -17.41
N GLN A 7 36.84 42.20 -16.93
CA GLN A 7 36.01 42.37 -15.73
C GLN A 7 34.54 41.96 -15.98
N ILE A 8 33.98 42.27 -17.15
CA ILE A 8 32.65 41.82 -17.57
C ILE A 8 32.62 40.28 -17.74
N SER A 9 33.69 39.70 -18.29
CA SER A 9 33.82 38.24 -18.41
C SER A 9 33.90 37.52 -17.06
N PHE A 10 34.43 38.17 -16.01
CA PHE A 10 34.52 37.59 -14.66
C PHE A 10 33.17 37.63 -13.94
N PHE A 11 32.31 38.62 -14.24
CA PHE A 11 30.97 38.74 -13.66
C PHE A 11 29.95 37.76 -14.29
N LEU A 12 30.16 37.39 -15.57
CA LEU A 12 29.34 36.41 -16.30
C LEU A 12 29.64 34.94 -15.94
N LEU A 13 30.69 34.68 -15.15
CA LEU A 13 31.02 33.34 -14.61
C LEU A 13 30.44 33.08 -13.20
N SER A 14 29.56 33.95 -12.71
CA SER A 14 28.83 33.69 -11.47
C SER A 14 27.86 32.51 -11.68
N SER A 15 28.35 31.33 -11.30
CA SER A 15 27.61 30.07 -11.44
C SER A 15 26.40 30.10 -10.50
N PHE A 16 25.22 29.71 -10.98
CA PHE A 16 24.05 29.49 -10.12
C PHE A 16 24.34 28.29 -9.22
N THR A 17 24.73 28.53 -7.96
CA THR A 17 24.84 27.47 -6.96
C THR A 17 23.44 27.21 -6.40
N PHE A 18 22.89 26.03 -6.66
CA PHE A 18 21.68 25.57 -5.99
C PHE A 18 21.99 25.33 -4.50
N ALA A 19 21.30 26.05 -3.60
CA ALA A 19 21.48 25.89 -2.16
C ALA A 19 20.60 24.73 -1.65
N GLN A 20 21.10 23.50 -1.78
CA GLN A 20 20.52 22.30 -1.16
C GLN A 20 21.16 22.07 0.22
N VAL A 21 20.35 21.69 1.20
CA VAL A 21 20.84 21.39 2.55
C VAL A 21 21.23 19.92 2.62
N GLY A 22 22.53 19.64 2.58
CA GLY A 22 23.10 18.34 2.88
C GLY A 22 23.52 18.23 4.34
N ILE A 23 23.06 17.20 5.04
CA ILE A 23 23.59 16.81 6.36
C ILE A 23 24.36 15.51 6.19
N ASN A 24 25.67 15.56 6.44
CA ASN A 24 26.62 14.45 6.26
C ASN A 24 26.70 13.86 4.83
N THR A 25 26.28 14.61 3.81
CA THR A 25 26.51 14.26 2.40
C THR A 25 26.99 15.50 1.63
N PRO A 26 28.12 15.43 0.90
CA PRO A 26 28.57 16.52 0.03
C PRO A 26 27.80 16.58 -1.29
N ASN A 27 27.08 15.51 -1.63
CA ASN A 27 26.29 15.41 -2.86
C ASN A 27 24.84 15.07 -2.50
N PRO A 28 24.05 16.02 -1.94
CA PRO A 28 22.61 15.83 -1.76
C PRO A 28 21.94 15.42 -3.07
N ASP A 29 20.96 14.54 -2.99
CA ASP A 29 20.14 14.14 -4.14
C ASP A 29 19.54 15.39 -4.82
N GLN A 30 19.61 15.45 -6.15
CA GLN A 30 19.17 16.61 -6.94
C GLN A 30 17.66 16.90 -6.81
N SER A 31 16.87 15.90 -6.39
CA SER A 31 15.44 16.05 -6.14
C SER A 31 15.11 16.52 -4.72
N ALA A 32 16.11 16.65 -3.84
CA ALA A 32 15.93 16.97 -2.43
C ALA A 32 16.39 18.38 -2.07
N VAL A 33 15.52 19.12 -1.37
CA VAL A 33 15.90 20.39 -0.72
C VAL A 33 16.69 20.13 0.57
N LEU A 34 16.41 19.01 1.26
CA LEU A 34 17.11 18.51 2.43
C LEU A 34 17.44 17.03 2.23
N ASP A 35 18.72 16.68 2.27
CA ASP A 35 19.22 15.30 2.24
C ASP A 35 20.05 15.02 3.49
N VAL A 36 19.73 13.94 4.21
CA VAL A 36 20.36 13.56 5.47
C VAL A 36 20.89 12.14 5.33
N TYR A 37 22.22 12.02 5.31
CA TYR A 37 22.88 10.72 5.22
C TYR A 37 23.47 10.28 6.56
N SER A 38 23.28 9.02 6.93
CA SER A 38 23.98 8.37 8.04
C SER A 38 23.85 6.86 7.87
N GLN A 39 24.87 6.11 8.29
CA GLN A 39 24.85 4.65 8.28
C GLN A 39 24.29 4.06 9.58
N ASP A 40 24.24 4.85 10.65
CA ASP A 40 23.98 4.40 12.02
C ASP A 40 22.99 5.27 12.80
N LYS A 41 22.51 6.39 12.24
CA LYS A 41 21.56 7.33 12.87
C LYS A 41 20.38 7.61 11.95
N GLY A 42 19.25 7.94 12.57
CA GLY A 42 18.04 8.39 11.88
C GLY A 42 17.72 9.87 12.12
N MET A 43 16.62 10.34 11.52
CA MET A 43 16.08 11.69 11.74
C MET A 43 14.87 11.63 12.67
N LEU A 44 14.89 12.45 13.73
CA LEU A 44 13.68 12.78 14.48
C LEU A 44 12.94 13.92 13.78
N ILE A 45 11.73 13.64 13.33
CA ILE A 45 10.77 14.67 12.89
C ILE A 45 10.02 15.26 14.11
N PRO A 46 9.27 16.36 13.97
CA PRO A 46 8.49 16.92 15.07
C PRO A 46 7.57 15.88 15.72
N ARG A 47 7.67 15.73 17.04
CA ARG A 47 6.88 14.78 17.84
C ARG A 47 5.81 15.53 18.62
N LEU A 48 4.54 15.24 18.34
CA LEU A 48 3.40 15.95 18.91
C LEU A 48 2.36 14.96 19.42
N SER A 49 1.65 15.29 20.49
CA SER A 49 0.39 14.61 20.81
C SER A 49 -0.66 14.93 19.74
N THR A 50 -1.71 14.12 19.63
CA THR A 50 -2.81 14.34 18.68
C THR A 50 -3.38 15.76 18.86
N ALA A 51 -3.61 16.19 20.10
CA ALA A 51 -4.11 17.53 20.40
C ALA A 51 -3.18 18.66 19.94
N LYS A 52 -1.85 18.48 20.07
CA LYS A 52 -0.86 19.49 19.62
C LYS A 52 -0.74 19.52 18.10
N ARG A 53 -0.86 18.38 17.43
CA ARG A 53 -0.90 18.28 15.96
C ARG A 53 -2.14 19.00 15.41
N ASP A 54 -3.30 18.75 16.00
CA ASP A 54 -4.57 19.33 15.52
C ASP A 54 -4.65 20.84 15.81
N ALA A 55 -3.85 21.33 16.76
CA ALA A 55 -3.68 22.76 17.04
C ALA A 55 -2.73 23.49 16.06
N ILE A 56 -2.08 22.79 15.12
CA ILE A 56 -1.26 23.45 14.08
C ILE A 56 -2.20 24.28 13.19
N SER A 57 -1.99 25.59 13.15
CA SER A 57 -2.76 26.48 12.26
C SER A 57 -2.28 26.34 10.82
N ASN A 58 -3.22 26.12 9.89
CA ASN A 58 -2.97 25.99 8.44
C ASN A 58 -1.81 25.02 8.09
N PRO A 59 -1.84 23.75 8.55
CA PRO A 59 -0.76 22.81 8.27
C PRO A 59 -0.64 22.58 6.77
N ALA A 60 0.57 22.66 6.23
CA ALA A 60 0.79 22.43 4.79
C ALA A 60 0.31 21.02 4.37
N ASN A 61 -0.14 20.89 3.11
CA ASN A 61 -0.29 19.57 2.51
C ASN A 61 1.07 18.85 2.54
N SER A 62 1.05 17.55 2.82
CA SER A 62 2.24 16.70 2.98
C SER A 62 3.13 17.03 4.20
N LEU A 63 2.66 17.84 5.16
CA LEU A 63 3.38 18.05 6.42
C LEU A 63 3.53 16.73 7.19
N LEU A 64 4.76 16.39 7.58
CA LEU A 64 5.09 15.17 8.31
C LEU A 64 5.38 15.46 9.79
N ILE A 65 4.75 14.69 10.67
CA ILE A 65 4.97 14.70 12.13
C ILE A 65 4.91 13.28 12.67
N TYR A 66 5.48 13.03 13.84
CA TYR A 66 5.24 11.81 14.60
C TYR A 66 4.19 12.07 15.68
N ASP A 67 3.04 11.39 15.59
CA ASP A 67 1.95 11.50 16.57
C ASP A 67 2.24 10.55 17.74
N THR A 68 2.48 11.10 18.92
CA THR A 68 2.88 10.33 20.10
C THR A 68 1.74 9.56 20.74
N ASP A 69 0.49 9.98 20.53
CA ASP A 69 -0.69 9.30 21.09
C ASP A 69 -1.07 8.12 20.19
N LYS A 70 -1.06 8.33 18.87
CA LYS A 70 -1.32 7.28 17.87
C LYS A 70 -0.10 6.39 17.58
N LYS A 71 1.10 6.80 18.04
CA LYS A 71 2.38 6.11 17.83
C LYS A 71 2.70 5.87 16.35
N CYS A 72 2.41 6.85 15.49
CA CYS A 72 2.53 6.71 14.04
C CYS A 72 3.25 7.92 13.41
N LEU A 73 3.90 7.68 12.27
CA LEU A 73 4.25 8.76 11.34
C LEU A 73 2.94 9.28 10.72
N SER A 74 2.63 10.56 10.88
CA SER A 74 1.40 11.16 10.38
C SER A 74 1.69 12.21 9.31
N GLN A 75 0.92 12.16 8.23
CA GLN A 75 0.97 13.11 7.12
C GLN A 75 -0.36 13.81 6.95
N ASN A 76 -0.32 15.13 6.74
CA ASN A 76 -1.51 15.84 6.28
C ASN A 76 -1.72 15.57 4.78
N ILE A 77 -2.75 14.80 4.42
CA ILE A 77 -3.16 14.54 3.04
C ILE A 77 -4.24 15.52 2.55
N GLY A 78 -4.78 16.34 3.45
CA GLY A 78 -5.78 17.37 3.17
C GLY A 78 -5.17 18.71 2.73
N THR A 79 -5.94 19.79 2.86
CA THR A 79 -5.50 21.15 2.56
C THR A 79 -5.16 21.91 3.85
N PRO A 80 -4.48 23.08 3.77
CA PRO A 80 -4.26 23.90 4.97
C PRO A 80 -5.55 24.32 5.68
N SER A 81 -6.63 24.57 4.94
CA SER A 81 -7.94 24.96 5.49
C SER A 81 -8.79 23.78 5.98
N ASN A 82 -8.51 22.57 5.52
CA ASN A 82 -9.19 21.34 5.92
C ASN A 82 -8.16 20.20 6.01
N PRO A 83 -7.38 20.14 7.11
CA PRO A 83 -6.38 19.10 7.28
C PRO A 83 -7.02 17.73 7.42
N ASP A 84 -6.39 16.73 6.81
CA ASP A 84 -6.76 15.32 6.94
C ASP A 84 -5.49 14.53 7.30
N TRP A 85 -5.41 14.07 8.54
CA TRP A 85 -4.20 13.46 9.10
C TRP A 85 -4.24 11.94 8.98
N LEU A 86 -3.46 11.41 8.04
CA LEU A 86 -3.29 9.97 7.83
C LEU A 86 -2.08 9.45 8.62
N CYS A 87 -2.23 8.32 9.32
CA CYS A 87 -1.10 7.57 9.85
C CYS A 87 -0.50 6.67 8.76
N ILE A 88 0.80 6.83 8.48
CA ILE A 88 1.59 6.07 7.52
C ILE A 88 2.21 4.81 8.18
N SER A 89 1.67 4.32 9.31
CA SER A 89 2.25 3.16 10.02
C SER A 89 1.62 1.84 9.62
N SER A 90 2.48 0.83 9.41
CA SER A 90 2.26 -0.55 8.92
C SER A 90 1.34 -1.46 9.75
N ASN A 91 0.52 -0.94 10.66
CA ASN A 91 -0.50 -1.73 11.37
C ASN A 91 -1.83 -1.81 10.61
N ALA A 92 -1.84 -1.43 9.34
CA ALA A 92 -2.93 -1.82 8.47
C ALA A 92 -2.97 -3.34 8.42
N VAL A 93 -4.09 -3.92 8.84
CA VAL A 93 -4.38 -5.33 8.62
C VAL A 93 -4.30 -5.55 7.12
N LYS A 94 -3.18 -6.11 6.66
CA LYS A 94 -2.87 -6.36 5.25
C LYS A 94 -3.59 -7.61 4.76
N MET A 95 -4.84 -7.81 5.15
CA MET A 95 -5.62 -8.95 4.68
C MET A 95 -7.03 -8.54 4.28
N PHE A 96 -7.61 -9.32 3.40
CA PHE A 96 -9.00 -9.21 3.00
C PHE A 96 -9.56 -10.59 2.69
N TYR A 97 -10.88 -10.76 2.85
CA TYR A 97 -11.56 -11.98 2.45
C TYR A 97 -11.60 -12.09 0.93
N MET A 98 -11.47 -13.32 0.43
CA MET A 98 -11.72 -13.59 -0.98
C MET A 98 -13.17 -13.20 -1.33
N PRO A 99 -13.43 -12.58 -2.49
CA PRO A 99 -14.78 -12.35 -2.96
C PRO A 99 -15.53 -13.68 -3.10
N SER A 100 -16.85 -13.65 -2.94
CA SER A 100 -17.68 -14.86 -3.01
C SER A 100 -17.36 -15.67 -4.27
N VAL A 101 -17.17 -16.97 -4.06
CA VAL A 101 -16.81 -17.92 -5.11
C VAL A 101 -17.64 -19.19 -4.96
N SER A 102 -18.18 -19.70 -6.07
CA SER A 102 -18.90 -20.96 -6.07
C SER A 102 -17.93 -22.14 -6.20
N PHE A 103 -18.17 -23.19 -5.42
CA PHE A 103 -17.52 -24.49 -5.58
C PHE A 103 -18.59 -25.49 -6.02
N ASP A 104 -18.36 -26.16 -7.15
CA ASP A 104 -19.27 -27.21 -7.61
C ASP A 104 -19.01 -28.48 -6.81
N THR A 105 -19.98 -28.85 -5.97
CA THR A 105 -19.95 -30.04 -5.14
C THR A 105 -20.99 -31.07 -5.58
N SER A 106 -21.59 -30.93 -6.76
CA SER A 106 -22.69 -31.80 -7.23
C SER A 106 -22.27 -33.26 -7.41
N ALA A 107 -20.98 -33.52 -7.61
CA ALA A 107 -20.41 -34.85 -7.72
C ALA A 107 -19.07 -34.92 -6.98
N THR A 108 -18.80 -36.10 -6.41
CA THR A 108 -17.49 -36.41 -5.84
C THR A 108 -16.42 -36.39 -6.92
N ALA A 109 -15.29 -35.74 -6.66
CA ALA A 109 -14.21 -35.63 -7.62
C ALA A 109 -12.89 -35.32 -6.91
N THR A 110 -11.79 -35.77 -7.49
CA THR A 110 -10.45 -35.50 -6.97
C THR A 110 -9.67 -34.57 -7.89
N GLY A 111 -8.69 -33.86 -7.33
CA GLY A 111 -7.76 -33.02 -8.06
C GLY A 111 -8.40 -31.82 -8.76
N ARG A 112 -9.56 -31.34 -8.28
CA ARG A 112 -10.19 -30.15 -8.86
C ARG A 112 -9.33 -28.92 -8.58
N THR A 113 -9.36 -27.98 -9.51
CA THR A 113 -8.62 -26.72 -9.41
C THR A 113 -9.58 -25.53 -9.36
N LYS A 114 -9.19 -24.50 -8.62
CA LYS A 114 -9.85 -23.19 -8.61
C LYS A 114 -8.77 -22.11 -8.60
N ASP A 115 -8.72 -21.30 -9.65
CA ASP A 115 -7.80 -20.16 -9.71
C ASP A 115 -8.40 -18.98 -8.93
N LEU A 116 -8.02 -18.86 -7.66
CA LEU A 116 -8.56 -17.88 -6.73
C LEU A 116 -8.13 -16.46 -7.13
N TYR A 117 -6.90 -16.29 -7.63
CA TYR A 117 -6.37 -15.00 -8.04
C TYR A 117 -7.10 -14.44 -9.26
N THR A 118 -7.28 -15.25 -10.31
CA THR A 118 -7.99 -14.82 -11.51
C THR A 118 -9.45 -14.47 -11.20
N LEU A 119 -10.10 -15.22 -10.30
CA LEU A 119 -11.47 -14.91 -9.85
C LEU A 119 -11.54 -13.59 -9.10
N TYR A 120 -10.63 -13.37 -8.16
CA TYR A 120 -10.52 -12.09 -7.44
C TYR A 120 -10.33 -10.92 -8.40
N LYS A 121 -9.35 -11.01 -9.31
CA LYS A 121 -9.04 -9.96 -10.28
C LYS A 121 -10.22 -9.67 -11.19
N THR A 122 -10.92 -10.70 -11.65
CA THR A 122 -12.11 -10.54 -12.49
C THR A 122 -13.24 -9.82 -11.75
N GLN A 123 -13.52 -10.21 -10.50
CA GLN A 123 -14.59 -9.60 -9.70
C GLN A 123 -14.29 -8.14 -9.36
N PHE A 124 -13.04 -7.81 -9.03
CA PHE A 124 -12.63 -6.45 -8.70
C PHE A 124 -12.47 -5.56 -9.94
N GLY A 125 -12.03 -6.15 -11.07
CA GLY A 125 -11.89 -5.44 -12.34
C GLY A 125 -13.22 -5.14 -13.03
N SER A 126 -14.29 -5.88 -12.72
CA SER A 126 -15.62 -5.69 -13.31
C SER A 126 -16.74 -5.95 -12.29
N PRO A 127 -16.87 -5.08 -11.27
CA PRO A 127 -17.93 -5.19 -10.28
C PRO A 127 -19.31 -5.09 -10.93
N LYS A 128 -20.26 -5.89 -10.45
CA LYS A 128 -21.62 -5.98 -11.03
C LYS A 128 -22.45 -4.72 -10.84
N ALA A 129 -22.18 -3.96 -9.78
CA ALA A 129 -22.81 -2.69 -9.48
C ALA A 129 -21.84 -1.81 -8.71
N LYS A 130 -22.02 -0.49 -8.80
CA LYS A 130 -21.24 0.52 -8.09
C LYS A 130 -22.09 1.76 -7.82
N SER A 131 -21.71 2.57 -6.83
CA SER A 131 -22.33 3.88 -6.65
C SER A 131 -22.00 4.80 -7.82
N THR A 132 -22.81 5.85 -8.03
CA THR A 132 -22.71 6.71 -9.22
C THR A 132 -21.31 7.30 -9.42
N SER A 133 -20.68 7.77 -8.35
CA SER A 133 -19.34 8.38 -8.38
C SER A 133 -18.18 7.40 -8.23
N ALA A 134 -18.43 6.11 -7.93
CA ALA A 134 -17.36 5.14 -7.76
C ALA A 134 -16.65 4.85 -9.10
N PRO A 135 -15.33 4.57 -9.09
CA PRO A 135 -14.61 4.10 -10.27
C PRO A 135 -15.19 2.81 -10.85
N ALA A 136 -14.90 2.52 -12.12
CA ALA A 136 -15.41 1.33 -12.81
C ALA A 136 -14.87 0.02 -12.22
N SER A 137 -13.72 0.04 -11.56
CA SER A 137 -13.08 -1.09 -10.90
C SER A 137 -12.76 -0.78 -9.44
N ILE A 138 -12.72 -1.82 -8.62
CA ILE A 138 -12.13 -1.78 -7.29
C ILE A 138 -10.62 -1.97 -7.46
N PRO A 139 -9.76 -1.19 -6.78
CA PRO A 139 -8.32 -1.42 -6.81
C PRO A 139 -7.95 -2.86 -6.40
N PHE A 140 -7.08 -3.51 -7.18
CA PHE A 140 -6.64 -4.88 -6.92
C PHE A 140 -5.13 -5.03 -7.15
N PHE A 141 -4.55 -6.08 -6.56
CA PHE A 141 -3.14 -6.40 -6.74
C PHE A 141 -2.87 -6.93 -8.15
N PRO A 142 -1.92 -6.35 -8.90
CA PRO A 142 -1.70 -6.66 -10.31
C PRO A 142 -1.01 -8.01 -10.54
N SER A 143 -0.34 -8.56 -9.53
CA SER A 143 0.35 -9.85 -9.56
C SER A 143 -0.18 -10.80 -8.48
N SER A 144 -0.29 -12.09 -8.79
CA SER A 144 -0.57 -13.14 -7.80
C SER A 144 0.55 -13.25 -6.77
N LYS A 145 1.77 -12.83 -7.13
CA LYS A 145 2.94 -12.88 -6.24
C LYS A 145 2.93 -11.80 -5.16
N ASP A 146 2.03 -10.83 -5.24
CA ASP A 146 1.85 -9.78 -4.21
C ASP A 146 1.00 -10.27 -3.03
N LEU A 147 0.48 -11.51 -3.10
CA LEU A 147 -0.46 -12.07 -2.14
C LEU A 147 0.02 -13.43 -1.60
N TYR A 148 -0.33 -13.71 -0.35
CA TYR A 148 -0.43 -15.04 0.23
C TYR A 148 -1.90 -15.45 0.29
N TYR A 149 -2.17 -16.75 0.16
CA TYR A 149 -3.52 -17.31 0.09
C TYR A 149 -3.72 -18.33 1.20
N TYR A 150 -4.81 -18.20 1.96
CA TYR A 150 -5.11 -19.08 3.09
C TYR A 150 -6.55 -19.59 2.99
N VAL A 151 -6.74 -20.89 3.20
CA VAL A 151 -8.04 -21.43 3.62
C VAL A 151 -8.01 -21.50 5.14
N THR A 152 -8.86 -20.71 5.77
CA THR A 152 -8.93 -20.61 7.24
C THR A 152 -9.99 -21.54 7.82
N ASP A 153 -10.97 -21.93 7.02
CA ASP A 153 -11.96 -22.95 7.35
C ASP A 153 -12.51 -23.60 6.07
N ALA A 154 -12.90 -24.86 6.14
CA ALA A 154 -13.57 -25.60 5.07
C ALA A 154 -14.31 -26.80 5.65
N ASP A 155 -15.55 -27.04 5.21
CA ASP A 155 -16.32 -28.20 5.66
C ASP A 155 -15.58 -29.52 5.33
N PRO A 156 -15.11 -30.28 6.35
CA PRO A 156 -14.30 -31.48 6.14
C PRO A 156 -15.10 -32.67 5.59
N ASN A 157 -16.43 -32.60 5.60
CA ASN A 157 -17.29 -33.61 4.97
C ASN A 157 -17.40 -33.38 3.47
N VAL A 158 -17.20 -32.15 3.00
CA VAL A 158 -17.32 -31.75 1.60
C VAL A 158 -15.95 -31.66 0.93
N PHE A 159 -14.96 -31.05 1.58
CA PHE A 159 -13.66 -30.76 0.99
C PHE A 159 -12.54 -31.55 1.67
N SER A 160 -11.55 -31.97 0.88
CA SER A 160 -10.29 -32.54 1.38
C SER A 160 -9.13 -32.23 0.46
N ASN A 161 -7.90 -32.55 0.89
CA ASN A 161 -6.67 -32.41 0.09
C ASN A 161 -6.47 -30.98 -0.45
N ILE A 162 -6.84 -29.99 0.34
CA ILE A 162 -6.73 -28.57 0.00
C ILE A 162 -5.25 -28.18 -0.01
N THR A 163 -4.78 -27.66 -1.14
CA THR A 163 -3.47 -27.01 -1.28
C THR A 163 -3.63 -25.76 -2.13
N ILE A 164 -2.77 -24.76 -1.95
CA ILE A 164 -2.77 -23.53 -2.76
C ILE A 164 -1.35 -23.24 -3.24
N SER A 165 -1.19 -22.95 -4.53
CA SER A 165 0.10 -22.55 -5.09
C SER A 165 0.40 -21.07 -4.84
N ASP A 166 1.67 -20.66 -5.01
CA ASP A 166 2.08 -19.25 -4.99
C ASP A 166 1.46 -18.41 -6.12
N ASP A 167 0.76 -19.02 -7.08
CA ASP A 167 0.01 -18.32 -8.13
C ASP A 167 -1.46 -18.11 -7.75
N GLY A 168 -1.87 -18.55 -6.54
CA GLY A 168 -3.25 -18.47 -6.09
C GLY A 168 -4.15 -19.55 -6.69
N VAL A 169 -3.59 -20.64 -7.21
CA VAL A 169 -4.36 -21.78 -7.73
C VAL A 169 -4.55 -22.80 -6.60
N MET A 170 -5.79 -22.95 -6.16
CA MET A 170 -6.20 -23.93 -5.16
C MET A 170 -6.47 -25.28 -5.84
N LYS A 171 -5.95 -26.37 -5.26
CA LYS A 171 -6.34 -27.75 -5.55
C LYS A 171 -7.12 -28.33 -4.39
N TYR A 172 -8.15 -29.12 -4.68
CA TYR A 172 -9.02 -29.74 -3.68
C TYR A 172 -9.77 -30.94 -4.26
N ASP A 173 -10.27 -31.77 -3.35
CA ASP A 173 -11.20 -32.85 -3.64
C ASP A 173 -12.59 -32.50 -3.10
N VAL A 174 -13.61 -33.02 -3.76
CA VAL A 174 -15.01 -33.01 -3.31
C VAL A 174 -15.37 -34.42 -2.87
N LYS A 175 -15.70 -34.59 -1.59
CA LYS A 175 -16.06 -35.86 -0.96
C LYS A 175 -17.56 -36.13 -0.93
N ALA A 176 -18.37 -35.09 -0.89
CA ALA A 176 -19.83 -35.15 -0.84
C ALA A 176 -20.44 -33.84 -1.33
N ALA A 177 -21.75 -33.85 -1.59
CA ALA A 177 -22.49 -32.63 -1.85
C ALA A 177 -22.53 -31.74 -0.60
N ALA A 178 -22.35 -30.43 -0.82
CA ALA A 178 -22.53 -29.42 0.21
C ALA A 178 -23.96 -29.42 0.76
N THR A 179 -24.08 -29.09 2.04
CA THR A 179 -25.34 -28.83 2.74
C THR A 179 -25.51 -27.32 2.96
N ASP A 180 -26.63 -26.91 3.53
CA ASP A 180 -26.89 -25.52 3.89
C ASP A 180 -25.90 -24.96 4.94
N CYS A 181 -25.14 -25.83 5.62
CA CYS A 181 -24.12 -25.49 6.60
C CYS A 181 -22.68 -25.69 6.10
N SER A 182 -22.49 -25.95 4.81
CA SER A 182 -21.17 -26.21 4.24
C SER A 182 -20.52 -24.91 3.73
N PHE A 183 -19.43 -24.50 4.38
CA PHE A 183 -18.71 -23.27 4.05
C PHE A 183 -17.24 -23.53 3.74
N ILE A 184 -16.63 -22.57 3.06
CA ILE A 184 -15.18 -22.44 2.92
C ILE A 184 -14.82 -20.98 3.09
N ASN A 185 -13.85 -20.69 3.96
CA ASN A 185 -13.42 -19.34 4.27
C ASN A 185 -11.99 -19.12 3.78
N ILE A 186 -11.83 -18.17 2.86
CA ILE A 186 -10.57 -17.91 2.17
C ILE A 186 -10.13 -16.47 2.45
N VAL A 187 -8.88 -16.31 2.87
CA VAL A 187 -8.27 -15.03 3.21
C VAL A 187 -7.03 -14.79 2.38
N PHE A 188 -6.91 -13.59 1.81
CA PHE A 188 -5.73 -13.14 1.09
C PHE A 188 -4.94 -12.18 1.98
N VAL A 189 -3.63 -12.33 2.04
CA VAL A 189 -2.73 -11.46 2.81
C VAL A 189 -1.73 -10.81 1.87
N VAL A 190 -1.59 -9.49 1.94
CA VAL A 190 -0.65 -8.71 1.14
C VAL A 190 0.77 -8.90 1.67
N LYS A 191 1.74 -9.09 0.77
CA LYS A 191 3.14 -9.22 1.14
C LYS A 191 3.77 -7.91 1.67
#